data_AF-A0A0F9HKK5-F1
#
_entry.id   AF-A0A0F9HKK5-F1
#
_cell.length_a   1.000
_cell.length_b   1.000
_cell.length_c   1.000
_cell.angle_alpha   90.00
_cell.angle_beta   90.00
_cell.angle_gamma   90.00
#
_symmetry.space_group_name_H-M   'P 1'
#
loop_
_entity.id
_entity.type
_entity.pdbx_description
1 polymer ?
#
loop_
_entity_poly.entity_id
_entity_poly.type
_entity_poly.pdbx_seq_one_letter_code
_entity_poly.pdbx_strand_id
1 'polypeptide(L)'
;MVSNSPGVKEWLRDRMAEGNLSLRKTAEKTDLSHGTIADVLRGALPCPETVRKLARGFVAGNGGHEQLALEDELLVLAGHRTSRPEAEEMSSPLGELFDVVASFNPKQLHLLSEFAKYLDGLADVR
;
A
#
# COMPACT_ATOMS: atom_id res chain seq x y z
N MET A 1 17.79 14.66 -10.36
CA MET A 1 18.23 13.51 -9.55
C MET A 1 17.01 12.67 -9.29
N VAL A 2 16.86 11.52 -9.97
CA VAL A 2 15.70 10.64 -9.79
C VAL A 2 16.03 9.75 -8.61
N SER A 3 15.35 9.96 -7.49
CA SER A 3 15.45 9.11 -6.30
C SER A 3 15.09 7.69 -6.73
N ASN A 4 16.08 6.79 -6.72
CA ASN A 4 15.95 5.40 -7.09
C ASN A 4 15.24 4.66 -5.94
N SER A 5 13.92 4.83 -5.82
CA SER A 5 13.14 4.07 -4.83
C SER A 5 13.29 2.58 -5.15
N PRO A 6 13.77 1.76 -4.20
CA PRO A 6 14.01 0.34 -4.43
C PRO A 6 12.69 -0.34 -4.78
N GLY A 7 12.62 -1.03 -5.92
CA GLY A 7 11.39 -1.71 -6.34
C GLY A 7 11.12 -2.96 -5.49
N VAL A 8 9.98 -3.62 -5.73
CA VAL A 8 9.62 -4.86 -5.01
C VAL A 8 10.71 -5.94 -5.12
N LYS A 9 11.49 -5.93 -6.21
CA LYS A 9 12.64 -6.81 -6.42
C LYS A 9 13.74 -6.59 -5.37
N GLU A 10 14.15 -5.35 -5.16
CA GLU A 10 15.16 -4.97 -4.18
C GLU A 10 14.66 -5.31 -2.78
N TRP A 11 13.44 -4.89 -2.45
CA TRP A 11 12.80 -5.23 -1.18
C TRP A 11 12.80 -6.75 -0.91
N LEU A 12 12.38 -7.56 -1.89
CA LEU A 12 12.30 -9.00 -1.72
C LEU A 12 13.69 -9.64 -1.55
N ARG A 13 14.69 -9.14 -2.28
CA ARG A 13 16.08 -9.61 -2.15
C ARG A 13 16.61 -9.35 -0.75
N ASP A 14 16.39 -8.15 -0.22
CA ASP A 14 16.89 -7.75 1.09
C ASP A 14 16.22 -8.58 2.18
N ARG A 15 14.89 -8.76 2.12
CA ARG A 15 14.15 -9.63 3.05
C ARG A 15 14.58 -11.08 3.01
N MET A 16 14.87 -11.61 1.82
CA MET A 16 15.40 -12.97 1.68
C MET A 16 16.82 -13.09 2.26
N ALA A 17 17.66 -12.07 2.10
CA ALA A 17 19.01 -12.05 2.67
C ALA A 17 18.98 -11.95 4.21
N GLU A 18 18.16 -11.06 4.77
CA GLU A 18 17.95 -10.91 6.21
C GLU A 18 17.50 -12.23 6.87
N GLY A 19 16.57 -12.94 6.22
CA GLY A 19 16.03 -14.21 6.73
C GLY A 19 16.83 -15.45 6.33
N ASN A 20 17.94 -15.32 5.59
CA ASN A 20 18.66 -16.43 4.95
C ASN A 20 17.71 -17.42 4.24
N LEU A 21 16.74 -16.88 3.51
CA LEU A 21 15.66 -17.64 2.87
C LEU A 21 16.05 -18.03 1.44
N SER A 22 15.85 -19.30 1.12
CA SER A 22 15.92 -19.76 -0.28
C SER A 22 14.62 -19.43 -1.03
N LEU A 23 14.65 -19.51 -2.36
CA LEU A 23 13.45 -19.37 -3.20
C LEU A 23 12.30 -20.27 -2.71
N ARG A 24 12.62 -21.52 -2.37
CA ARG A 24 11.64 -22.51 -1.92
C ARG A 24 11.07 -22.16 -0.54
N LYS A 25 11.91 -21.77 0.42
CA LYS A 25 11.46 -21.34 1.75
C LYS A 25 10.62 -20.06 1.68
N THR A 26 10.95 -19.16 0.76
CA THR A 26 10.19 -17.92 0.54
C THR A 26 8.82 -18.24 -0.06
N ALA A 27 8.77 -19.08 -1.09
CA ALA A 27 7.54 -19.59 -1.69
C ALA A 27 6.61 -20.24 -0.65
N GLU A 28 7.15 -21.11 0.20
CA GLU A 28 6.42 -21.75 1.31
C GLU A 28 5.92 -20.72 2.33
N LYS A 29 6.74 -19.71 2.67
CA LYS A 29 6.40 -18.66 3.63
C LYS A 29 5.27 -17.73 3.14
N THR A 30 5.22 -17.45 1.84
CA THR A 30 4.29 -16.48 1.25
C THR A 30 3.11 -17.13 0.54
N ASP A 31 3.00 -18.46 0.52
CA ASP A 31 2.01 -19.19 -0.29
C ASP A 31 2.05 -18.79 -1.78
N LEU A 32 3.27 -18.60 -2.31
CA LEU A 32 3.52 -18.28 -3.72
C LEU A 32 4.28 -19.42 -4.38
N SER A 33 4.20 -19.51 -5.70
CA SER A 33 5.05 -20.46 -6.42
C SER A 33 6.51 -19.97 -6.44
N HIS A 34 7.47 -20.89 -6.42
CA HIS A 34 8.89 -20.55 -6.57
C HIS A 34 9.17 -19.82 -7.91
N GLY A 35 8.39 -20.12 -8.95
CA GLY A 35 8.44 -19.42 -10.24
C GLY A 35 8.04 -17.95 -10.10
N THR A 36 6.96 -17.67 -9.38
CA THR A 36 6.49 -16.30 -9.10
C THR A 36 7.54 -15.50 -8.32
N ILE A 37 8.16 -16.09 -7.30
CA ILE A 37 9.27 -15.44 -6.56
C ILE A 37 10.45 -15.14 -7.51
N ALA A 38 10.80 -16.10 -8.38
CA ALA A 38 11.87 -15.92 -9.36
C ALA A 38 11.54 -14.87 -10.44
N ASP A 39 10.27 -14.74 -10.83
CA ASP A 39 9.81 -13.71 -11.77
C ASP A 39 9.93 -12.31 -11.14
N VAL A 40 9.50 -12.15 -9.88
CA VAL A 40 9.66 -10.88 -9.15
C VAL A 40 11.13 -10.49 -9.00
N LEU A 41 12.00 -11.46 -8.66
CA LEU A 41 13.45 -11.22 -8.57
C LEU A 41 14.11 -10.89 -9.92
N ARG A 42 13.51 -11.35 -11.03
CA ARG A 42 13.92 -10.98 -12.40
C ARG A 42 13.43 -9.58 -12.80
N GLY A 43 12.53 -8.98 -12.01
CA GLY A 43 11.98 -7.64 -12.25
C GLY A 43 10.59 -7.65 -12.89
N ALA A 44 9.89 -8.79 -12.90
CA ALA A 44 8.49 -8.81 -13.27
C ALA A 44 7.67 -8.02 -12.23
N LEU A 45 6.71 -7.24 -12.70
CA LEU A 45 5.80 -6.49 -11.83
C LEU A 45 4.81 -7.47 -11.17
N PRO A 46 4.86 -7.65 -9.83
CA PRO A 46 3.92 -8.52 -9.14
C PRO A 46 2.52 -7.93 -9.22
N CYS A 47 1.49 -8.74 -9.44
CA CYS A 47 0.11 -8.25 -9.35
C CYS A 47 -0.28 -7.97 -7.88
N PRO A 48 -1.37 -7.20 -7.63
CA PRO A 48 -1.79 -6.86 -6.26
C PRO A 48 -2.00 -8.08 -5.36
N GLU A 49 -2.46 -9.20 -5.93
CA GLU A 49 -2.64 -10.45 -5.18
C GLU A 49 -1.29 -11.08 -4.77
N THR A 50 -0.27 -10.97 -5.62
CA THR A 50 1.09 -11.41 -5.26
C THR A 50 1.66 -10.53 -4.14
N VAL A 51 1.42 -9.21 -4.20
CA VAL A 51 1.82 -8.27 -3.15
C VAL A 51 1.19 -8.59 -1.80
N ARG A 52 -0.11 -8.87 -1.76
CA ARG A 52 -0.81 -9.30 -0.52
C ARG A 52 -0.18 -10.54 0.10
N LYS A 53 0.13 -11.53 -0.73
CA LYS A 53 0.75 -12.78 -0.31
C LYS A 53 2.16 -12.57 0.23
N LEU A 54 2.94 -11.67 -0.39
CA LEU A 54 4.24 -11.24 0.13
C LEU A 54 4.08 -10.57 1.51
N ALA A 55 3.19 -9.58 1.64
CA ALA A 55 2.98 -8.87 2.90
C ALA A 55 2.58 -9.81 4.04
N ARG A 56 1.63 -10.72 3.76
CA ARG A 56 1.17 -11.74 4.72
C ARG A 56 2.29 -12.71 5.13
N GLY A 57 3.13 -13.14 4.19
CA GLY A 57 4.19 -14.10 4.50
C GLY A 57 5.32 -13.50 5.35
N PHE A 58 5.60 -12.21 5.18
CA PHE A 58 6.70 -11.52 5.85
C PHE A 58 6.33 -10.85 7.19
N VAL A 59 5.04 -10.62 7.46
CA VAL A 59 4.56 -10.18 8.79
C VAL A 59 4.15 -11.38 9.62
N ALA A 60 4.82 -11.62 10.74
CA ALA A 60 4.53 -12.71 11.67
C ALA A 60 3.81 -12.15 12.92
N GLY A 61 2.48 -12.22 12.96
CA GLY A 61 1.70 -11.88 14.17
C GLY A 61 0.32 -11.29 13.88
N ASN A 62 -0.55 -11.28 14.90
CA ASN A 62 -1.95 -10.78 14.87
C ASN A 62 -2.09 -9.26 14.63
N GLY A 63 -1.04 -8.56 14.20
CA GLY A 63 -1.07 -7.13 13.93
C GLY A 63 -1.59 -6.85 12.53
N GLY A 64 -2.93 -6.79 12.35
CA GLY A 64 -3.53 -6.44 11.06
C GLY A 64 -3.02 -5.11 10.50
N HIS A 65 -2.61 -4.18 11.35
CA HIS A 65 -2.04 -2.88 10.95
C HIS A 65 -0.66 -2.99 10.30
N GLU A 66 0.24 -3.86 10.79
CA GLU A 66 1.59 -4.03 10.21
C GLU A 66 1.50 -4.70 8.83
N GLN A 67 0.61 -5.68 8.68
CA GLN A 67 0.35 -6.31 7.39
C GLN A 67 -0.19 -5.31 6.36
N LEU A 68 -1.15 -4.46 6.76
CA LEU A 68 -1.73 -3.45 5.89
C LEU A 68 -0.72 -2.36 5.50
N ALA A 69 0.13 -1.93 6.44
CA ALA A 69 1.19 -0.97 6.15
C ALA A 69 2.19 -1.52 5.15
N LEU A 70 2.63 -2.77 5.34
CA LEU A 70 3.56 -3.42 4.40
C LEU A 70 2.91 -3.71 3.04
N GLU A 71 1.62 -4.08 3.01
CA GLU A 71 0.88 -4.24 1.75
C GLU A 71 0.84 -2.91 0.98
N ASP A 72 0.54 -1.79 1.65
CA ASP A 72 0.50 -0.48 1.01
C ASP A 72 1.87 -0.07 0.46
N GLU A 73 2.93 -0.23 1.25
CA GLU A 73 4.32 0.00 0.82
C GLU A 73 4.66 -0.81 -0.44
N LEU A 74 4.35 -2.10 -0.44
CA LEU A 74 4.64 -2.98 -1.59
C LEU A 74 3.78 -2.64 -2.82
N LEU A 75 2.54 -2.20 -2.64
CA LEU A 75 1.69 -1.74 -3.74
C LEU A 75 2.25 -0.47 -4.38
N VAL A 76 2.81 0.43 -3.56
CA VAL A 76 3.52 1.62 -4.02
C VAL A 76 4.77 1.24 -4.80
N LEU A 77 5.60 0.34 -4.26
CA LEU A 77 6.81 -0.14 -4.93
C LEU A 77 6.53 -0.90 -6.23
N ALA A 78 5.36 -1.55 -6.32
CA ALA A 78 4.91 -2.24 -7.54
C ALA A 78 4.27 -1.30 -8.57
N GLY A 79 4.09 -0.01 -8.25
CA GLY A 79 3.41 0.95 -9.11
C GLY A 79 1.90 0.75 -9.22
N HIS A 80 1.29 -0.08 -8.36
CA HIS A 80 -0.17 -0.24 -8.27
C HIS A 80 -0.83 0.88 -7.50
N ARG A 81 -0.06 1.58 -6.66
CA ARG A 81 -0.44 2.83 -6.00
C ARG A 81 0.66 3.84 -6.26
N THR A 82 0.30 5.10 -6.47
CA THR A 82 1.26 6.18 -6.30
C THR A 82 1.60 6.23 -4.81
N SER A 83 2.88 6.43 -4.44
CA SER A 83 3.24 6.79 -3.07
C SER A 83 2.21 7.80 -2.60
N ARG A 84 1.42 7.44 -1.59
CA ARG A 84 0.70 8.47 -0.84
C ARG A 84 1.78 9.47 -0.48
N PRO A 85 1.71 10.74 -0.93
CA PRO A 85 2.75 11.70 -0.58
C PRO A 85 2.91 11.62 0.94
N GLU A 86 4.08 11.12 1.36
CA GLU A 86 4.43 11.07 2.76
C GLU A 86 4.26 12.50 3.26
N ALA A 87 3.28 12.69 4.12
CA ALA A 87 3.02 13.97 4.76
C ALA A 87 2.90 15.18 3.79
N GLU A 88 1.74 15.33 3.14
CA GLU A 88 0.97 16.45 3.70
C GLU A 88 0.59 15.94 5.08
N GLU A 89 1.30 16.40 6.13
CA GLU A 89 0.76 16.34 7.49
C GLU A 89 -0.73 16.52 7.32
N MET A 90 -1.55 15.53 7.70
CA MET A 90 -3.01 15.61 7.54
C MET A 90 -3.35 17.03 7.91
N SER A 91 -3.64 17.87 6.89
CA SER A 91 -3.56 19.31 7.14
C SER A 91 -4.52 19.54 8.29
N SER A 92 -4.21 20.40 9.27
CA SER A 92 -5.12 20.60 10.42
C SER A 92 -6.61 20.56 10.03
N PRO A 93 -7.01 21.14 8.87
CA PRO A 93 -8.37 21.00 8.35
C PRO A 93 -8.86 19.58 8.03
N LEU A 94 -8.05 18.70 7.45
CA LEU A 94 -8.41 17.30 7.19
C LEU A 94 -8.53 16.50 8.49
N GLY A 95 -7.67 16.77 9.48
CA GLY A 95 -7.80 16.20 10.83
C GLY A 95 -9.10 16.56 11.52
N GLU A 96 -9.39 17.86 11.55
CA GLU A 96 -10.63 18.39 12.10
C GLU A 96 -11.85 17.82 11.36
N LEU A 97 -11.78 17.67 10.03
CA LEU A 97 -12.85 17.06 9.26
C LEU A 97 -13.07 15.60 9.65
N PHE A 98 -12.01 14.80 9.81
CA PHE A 98 -12.12 13.41 10.24
C PHE A 98 -12.75 13.27 11.63
N ASP A 99 -12.35 14.12 12.57
CA ASP A 99 -12.91 14.13 13.92
C ASP A 99 -14.41 14.45 13.91
N VAL A 100 -14.84 15.40 13.07
CA VAL A 100 -16.26 15.77 12.93
C VAL A 100 -17.07 14.63 12.31
N VAL A 101 -16.58 14.05 11.21
CA VAL A 101 -17.35 13.07 10.43
C VAL A 101 -17.35 11.67 11.05
N ALA A 102 -16.46 11.38 12.00
CA ALA A 102 -16.42 10.12 12.73
C ALA A 102 -17.75 9.80 13.43
N SER A 103 -18.52 10.82 13.79
CA SER A 103 -19.83 10.70 14.45
C SER A 103 -21.02 10.60 13.50
N PHE A 104 -20.79 10.74 12.19
CA PHE A 104 -21.87 10.87 11.21
C PHE A 104 -22.50 9.53 10.86
N ASN A 105 -23.81 9.55 10.62
CA ASN A 105 -24.52 8.40 10.05
C ASN A 105 -24.40 8.36 8.51
N PRO A 106 -24.76 7.24 7.87
CA PRO A 106 -24.59 7.08 6.42
C PRO A 106 -25.26 8.16 5.56
N LYS A 107 -26.41 8.71 5.99
CA LYS A 107 -27.09 9.78 5.25
C LYS A 107 -26.33 11.10 5.32
N GLN A 108 -25.74 11.40 6.48
CA GLN A 108 -24.93 12.59 6.70
C GLN A 108 -23.61 12.51 5.91
N LEU A 109 -22.98 11.33 5.87
CA LEU A 109 -21.79 11.11 5.05
C LEU A 109 -22.07 11.24 3.55
N HIS A 110 -23.22 10.74 3.10
CA HIS A 110 -23.65 10.89 1.71
C HIS A 110 -23.85 12.36 1.34
N LEU A 111 -24.53 13.14 2.19
CA LEU A 111 -24.72 14.58 1.98
C LEU A 111 -23.38 15.34 1.93
N LEU A 112 -22.45 15.04 2.84
CA LEU A 112 -21.11 15.64 2.83
C LEU A 112 -20.35 15.31 1.54
N SER A 113 -20.49 14.08 1.05
CA SER A 113 -19.86 13.65 -0.20
C SER A 113 -20.40 14.43 -1.41
N GLU A 114 -21.72 14.63 -1.48
CA GLU A 114 -22.34 15.44 -2.54
C GLU A 114 -21.92 16.92 -2.44
N PHE A 115 -21.79 17.45 -1.24
CA PHE A 115 -21.31 18.82 -1.03
C PHE A 115 -19.85 19.00 -1.46
N ALA A 116 -18.98 18.04 -1.15
CA ALA A 116 -17.59 18.06 -1.60
C ALA A 116 -17.48 18.04 -3.14
N LYS A 117 -18.28 17.20 -3.82
CA LYS A 117 -18.36 17.18 -5.29
C LYS A 117 -18.87 18.50 -5.88
N TYR A 118 -19.82 19.15 -5.21
CA TYR A 118 -20.30 20.47 -5.63
C TYR A 118 -19.19 21.53 -5.57
N LEU A 119 -18.40 21.54 -4.49
CA LEU A 119 -17.27 22.47 -4.35
C LEU A 119 -16.17 22.22 -5.38
N ASP A 120 -15.86 20.96 -5.67
CA ASP A 120 -14.91 20.56 -6.71
C ASP A 120 -15.34 21.07 -8.09
N GLY A 121 -16.64 20.89 -8.43
CA GLY A 121 -17.21 21.40 -9.67
C GLY A 121 -17.23 22.94 -9.79
N LEU A 122 -17.06 23.69 -8.71
CA LEU A 122 -16.88 25.15 -8.74
C LEU A 122 -15.42 25.56 -8.98
N ALA A 123 -14.46 24.71 -8.65
CA ALA A 123 -13.04 24.97 -8.86
C ALA A 123 -12.65 24.88 -10.36
N ASP A 124 -13.38 24.08 -11.14
CA ASP A 124 -13.22 23.95 -12.61
C ASP A 124 -13.80 25.13 -13.41
N VAL A 125 -14.45 26.11 -12.76
CA VAL A 125 -15.10 27.26 -13.41
C VAL A 125 -14.23 28.54 -13.32
N ARG A 126 -12.94 28.41 -13.00
CA ARG A 126 -11.98 29.54 -12.96
C ARG A 126 -10.87 29.43 -13.99
#